data_AF-A0A171CGZ9-F1
#
_entry.id   AF-A0A171CGZ9-F1
#
_cell.length_a   1.000
_cell.length_b   1.000
_cell.length_c   1.000
_cell.angle_alpha   90.00
_cell.angle_beta   90.00
_cell.angle_gamma   90.00
#
_symmetry.space_group_name_H-M   'P 1'
#
loop_
_entity.id
_entity.type
_entity.pdbx_description
1 polymer ?
#
loop_
_entity_poly.entity_id
_entity_poly.type
_entity_poly.pdbx_seq_one_letter_code
_entity_poly.pdbx_strand_id
1 'polypeptide(L)'
;MSVLRPHISSGKLVVRSGQRGFADVATLRWDGEAARARMTAILPKSYASARLDAVLSPYDGISRGIIAALKADGYGTAAKPMPVVTGQDAEVESVRLIAAGEQSQTVYKDTRELAKVAVRMTDMLLRGETPEVNDTEQYHNGVKTVSAFLLQPVDVDESNYRSVLVEGGYYTAEQLSG
;
A
#
# COMPACT_ATOMS: atom_id res chain seq x y z
N MET A 1 11.83 7.41 4.05
CA MET A 1 13.01 6.75 3.43
C MET A 1 14.03 6.19 4.44
N SER A 2 13.94 6.47 5.74
CA SER A 2 14.90 5.98 6.75
C SER A 2 15.09 4.46 6.73
N VAL A 3 14.00 3.70 6.53
CA VAL A 3 14.04 2.22 6.51
C VAL A 3 14.73 1.66 5.27
N LEU A 4 14.37 2.13 4.07
CA LEU A 4 14.90 1.57 2.81
C LEU A 4 16.25 2.15 2.40
N ARG A 5 16.60 3.37 2.87
CA ARG A 5 17.82 4.07 2.47
C ARG A 5 19.09 3.25 2.75
N PRO A 6 19.30 2.62 3.92
CA PRO A 6 20.49 1.79 4.18
C PRO A 6 20.63 0.63 3.19
N HIS A 7 19.52 0.00 2.80
CA HIS A 7 19.52 -1.11 1.83
C HIS A 7 19.80 -0.65 0.40
N ILE A 8 19.35 0.55 0.03
CA ILE A 8 19.69 1.12 -1.28
C ILE A 8 21.16 1.58 -1.31
N SER A 9 21.64 2.21 -0.24
CA SER A 9 23.02 2.69 -0.14
C SER A 9 24.05 1.55 -0.14
N SER A 10 23.72 0.40 0.45
CA SER A 10 24.58 -0.79 0.45
C SER A 10 24.51 -1.61 -0.85
N GLY A 11 23.64 -1.24 -1.80
CA GLY A 11 23.42 -1.99 -3.04
C GLY A 11 22.57 -3.25 -2.89
N LYS A 12 22.05 -3.56 -1.68
CA LYS A 12 21.10 -4.67 -1.46
C LYS A 12 19.78 -4.46 -2.21
N LEU A 13 19.32 -3.21 -2.30
CA LEU A 13 18.21 -2.80 -3.16
C LEU A 13 18.73 -1.91 -4.28
N VAL A 14 18.54 -2.31 -5.53
CA VAL A 14 18.98 -1.55 -6.70
C VAL A 14 17.76 -0.98 -7.43
N VAL A 15 17.64 0.35 -7.44
CA VAL A 15 16.61 1.04 -8.25
C VAL A 15 17.13 1.15 -9.68
N ARG A 16 17.00 0.08 -10.48
CA ARG A 16 17.57 0.01 -11.84
C ARG A 16 17.05 1.09 -12.79
N SER A 17 15.82 1.57 -12.58
CA SER A 17 15.24 2.66 -13.38
C SER A 17 15.89 4.02 -13.14
N GLY A 18 16.68 4.18 -12.07
CA GLY A 18 17.26 5.45 -11.64
C GLY A 18 16.25 6.46 -11.07
N GLN A 19 14.95 6.21 -11.21
CA GLN A 19 13.89 7.12 -10.77
C GLN A 19 13.72 7.08 -9.25
N ARG A 20 14.17 8.13 -8.56
CA ARG A 20 14.20 8.21 -7.09
C ARG A 20 13.64 9.53 -6.54
N GLY A 21 13.43 10.54 -7.38
CA GLY A 21 12.86 11.81 -6.98
C GLY A 21 11.36 11.68 -6.73
N PHE A 22 10.82 12.47 -5.79
CA PHE A 22 9.40 12.45 -5.46
C PHE A 22 8.54 12.68 -6.71
N ALA A 23 8.89 13.67 -7.54
CA ALA A 23 8.18 13.97 -8.78
C ALA A 23 8.21 12.83 -9.81
N ASP A 24 9.26 12.00 -9.80
CA ASP A 24 9.42 10.89 -10.75
C ASP A 24 8.60 9.65 -10.35
N VAL A 25 8.41 9.46 -9.03
CA VAL A 25 7.80 8.25 -8.47
C VAL A 25 6.35 8.45 -8.02
N ALA A 26 5.92 9.70 -7.82
CA ALA A 26 4.55 10.01 -7.43
C ALA A 26 3.56 9.64 -8.54
N THR A 27 2.52 8.90 -8.18
CA THR A 27 1.39 8.63 -9.06
C THR A 27 0.33 9.71 -8.83
N LEU A 28 0.12 10.57 -9.83
CA LEU A 28 -0.85 11.65 -9.75
C LEU A 28 -2.25 11.09 -9.45
N ARG A 29 -2.90 11.63 -8.41
CA ARG A 29 -4.24 11.22 -7.95
C ARG A 29 -4.37 9.74 -7.56
N TRP A 30 -3.25 9.07 -7.25
CA TRP A 30 -3.25 7.64 -6.94
C TRP A 30 -3.82 6.76 -8.08
N ASP A 31 -3.75 7.27 -9.31
CA ASP A 31 -4.39 6.68 -10.48
C ASP A 31 -3.71 5.38 -10.94
N GLY A 32 -4.47 4.29 -10.95
CA GLY A 32 -3.97 2.96 -11.32
C GLY A 32 -3.51 2.87 -12.78
N GLU A 33 -4.16 3.57 -13.70
CA GLU A 33 -3.77 3.59 -15.12
C GLU A 33 -2.46 4.37 -15.33
N ALA A 34 -2.27 5.49 -14.65
CA ALA A 34 -1.00 6.22 -14.65
C ALA A 34 0.14 5.35 -14.07
N ALA A 35 -0.12 4.60 -13.00
CA ALA A 35 0.84 3.64 -12.46
C ALA A 35 1.17 2.52 -13.46
N ARG A 36 0.15 1.95 -14.12
CA ARG A 36 0.30 0.94 -15.18
C ARG A 36 1.17 1.48 -16.31
N ALA A 37 0.83 2.64 -16.86
CA ALA A 37 1.57 3.28 -17.95
C ALA A 37 3.04 3.53 -17.57
N ARG A 38 3.29 4.00 -16.35
CA ARG A 38 4.66 4.20 -15.84
C ARG A 38 5.43 2.88 -15.74
N MET A 39 4.82 1.82 -15.19
CA MET A 39 5.48 0.52 -15.10
C MET A 39 5.76 -0.08 -16.49
N THR A 40 4.79 -0.01 -17.41
CA THR A 40 4.96 -0.42 -18.82
C THR A 40 6.11 0.31 -19.50
N ALA A 41 6.35 1.58 -19.18
CA ALA A 41 7.48 2.34 -19.72
C ALA A 41 8.83 1.98 -19.08
N ILE A 42 8.84 1.53 -17.82
CA ILE A 42 10.06 1.19 -17.06
C ILE A 42 10.61 -0.18 -17.47
N LEU A 43 9.74 -1.19 -17.57
CA LEU A 43 10.12 -2.60 -17.77
C LEU A 43 11.05 -2.82 -18.98
N PRO A 44 10.71 -2.42 -20.22
CA PRO A 44 11.57 -2.68 -21.37
C PRO A 44 12.88 -1.88 -21.34
N LYS A 45 12.91 -0.73 -20.65
CA LYS A 45 14.12 0.12 -20.59
C LYS A 45 15.12 -0.33 -19.53
N SER A 46 14.62 -0.82 -18.39
CA SER A 46 15.43 -1.04 -17.19
C SER A 46 15.56 -2.52 -16.81
N TYR A 47 14.68 -3.37 -17.35
CA TYR A 47 14.52 -4.78 -16.97
C TYR A 47 14.43 -5.72 -18.18
N ALA A 48 14.86 -5.30 -19.37
CA ALA A 48 14.90 -6.18 -20.56
C ALA A 48 15.81 -7.42 -20.38
N SER A 49 16.91 -7.27 -19.64
CA SER A 49 17.89 -8.32 -19.36
C SER A 49 18.05 -8.62 -17.87
N ALA A 50 17.15 -8.10 -17.02
CA ALA A 50 17.20 -8.26 -15.58
C ALA A 50 15.80 -8.51 -15.03
N ARG A 51 15.71 -9.38 -14.03
CA ARG A 51 14.45 -9.58 -13.30
C ARG A 51 14.19 -8.41 -12.35
N LEU A 52 12.92 -8.03 -12.23
CA LEU A 52 12.43 -7.15 -11.18
C LEU A 52 12.09 -8.02 -9.96
N ASP A 53 12.61 -7.65 -8.79
CA ASP A 53 12.42 -8.45 -7.58
C ASP A 53 11.30 -7.91 -6.68
N ALA A 54 11.09 -6.60 -6.66
CA ALA A 54 10.10 -5.96 -5.81
C ALA A 54 9.62 -4.61 -6.37
N VAL A 55 8.37 -4.26 -6.03
CA VAL A 55 7.76 -2.97 -6.28
C VAL A 55 7.11 -2.47 -4.99
N LEU A 56 7.63 -1.37 -4.47
CA LEU A 56 6.99 -0.65 -3.37
C LEU A 56 5.81 0.16 -3.92
N SER A 57 4.62 -0.42 -3.83
CA SER A 57 3.37 0.26 -4.18
C SER A 57 2.66 0.74 -2.90
N PRO A 58 2.26 2.03 -2.84
CA PRO A 58 1.72 2.63 -1.62
C PRO A 58 0.18 2.55 -1.49
N TYR A 59 -0.51 1.93 -2.45
CA TYR A 59 -1.97 1.81 -2.49
C TYR A 59 -2.40 0.68 -3.44
N ASP A 60 -3.42 -0.08 -3.05
CA ASP A 60 -3.92 -1.24 -3.79
C ASP A 60 -4.34 -0.92 -5.23
N GLY A 61 -4.99 0.22 -5.50
CA GLY A 61 -5.31 0.62 -6.88
C GLY A 61 -4.08 0.84 -7.77
N ILE A 62 -2.98 1.36 -7.21
CA ILE A 62 -1.69 1.46 -7.89
C ILE A 62 -1.09 0.06 -8.09
N SER A 63 -1.17 -0.81 -7.07
CA SER A 63 -0.66 -2.17 -7.11
C SER A 63 -1.30 -2.98 -8.24
N ARG A 64 -2.62 -2.88 -8.41
CA ARG A 64 -3.33 -3.55 -9.50
C ARG A 64 -2.90 -3.06 -10.89
N GLY A 65 -2.73 -1.76 -11.07
CA GLY A 65 -2.19 -1.21 -12.31
C GLY A 65 -0.78 -1.72 -12.63
N ILE A 66 0.07 -1.80 -11.60
CA ILE A 66 1.43 -2.34 -11.70
C ILE A 66 1.41 -3.84 -12.07
N ILE A 67 0.59 -4.64 -11.38
CA ILE A 67 0.45 -6.09 -11.63
C ILE A 67 -0.05 -6.34 -13.06
N ALA A 68 -0.98 -5.54 -13.56
CA ALA A 68 -1.42 -5.62 -14.96
C ALA A 68 -0.27 -5.38 -15.95
N ALA A 69 0.59 -4.39 -15.71
CA ALA A 69 1.78 -4.15 -16.54
C ALA A 69 2.79 -5.30 -16.43
N LEU A 70 3.01 -5.85 -15.24
CA LEU A 70 3.91 -6.98 -15.01
C LEU A 70 3.44 -8.23 -15.75
N LYS A 71 2.15 -8.55 -15.67
CA LYS A 71 1.54 -9.66 -16.41
C LYS A 71 1.69 -9.48 -17.93
N ALA A 72 1.48 -8.27 -18.44
CA ALA A 72 1.68 -7.97 -19.86
C ALA A 72 3.15 -8.13 -20.31
N ASP A 73 4.11 -7.95 -19.39
CA ASP A 73 5.54 -8.22 -19.60
C ASP A 73 5.93 -9.70 -19.34
N GLY A 74 4.95 -10.57 -19.07
CA GLY A 74 5.13 -12.02 -18.90
C GLY A 74 5.48 -12.47 -17.48
N TYR A 75 5.39 -11.59 -16.47
CA TYR A 75 5.46 -12.02 -15.08
C TYR A 75 4.20 -12.81 -14.65
N GLY A 76 4.32 -13.62 -13.60
CA GLY A 76 3.24 -14.47 -13.09
C GLY A 76 3.25 -15.90 -13.62
N THR A 77 4.33 -16.31 -14.27
CA THR A 77 4.55 -17.68 -14.72
C THR A 77 5.60 -18.37 -13.88
N ALA A 78 5.69 -19.70 -13.92
CA ALA A 78 6.75 -20.44 -13.23
C ALA A 78 8.16 -20.01 -13.69
N ALA A 79 8.32 -19.64 -14.97
CA ALA A 79 9.60 -19.18 -15.53
C ALA A 79 9.92 -17.72 -15.18
N LYS A 80 8.90 -16.91 -14.89
CA LYS A 80 9.03 -15.49 -14.56
C LYS A 80 8.02 -15.16 -13.44
N PRO A 81 8.30 -15.55 -12.19
CA PRO A 81 7.36 -15.38 -11.08
C PRO A 81 7.16 -13.91 -10.75
N MET A 82 6.00 -13.57 -10.17
CA MET A 82 5.68 -12.19 -9.81
C MET A 82 6.70 -11.62 -8.81
N PRO A 83 7.15 -10.36 -8.96
CA PRO A 83 7.94 -9.70 -7.92
C PRO A 83 7.10 -9.50 -6.66
N VAL A 84 7.77 -9.15 -5.56
CA VAL A 84 7.07 -8.68 -4.36
C VAL A 84 6.33 -7.39 -4.69
N VAL A 85 5.01 -7.34 -4.55
CA VAL A 85 4.21 -6.11 -4.74
C VAL A 85 3.47 -5.80 -3.45
N THR A 86 3.82 -4.69 -2.81
CA THR A 86 3.13 -4.19 -1.61
C THR A 86 1.83 -3.48 -1.97
N GLY A 87 1.08 -3.06 -0.97
CA GLY A 87 -0.17 -2.33 -1.17
C GLY A 87 -0.66 -1.70 0.13
N GLN A 88 -1.85 -1.12 0.06
CA GLN A 88 -2.51 -0.50 1.21
C GLN A 88 -4.00 -0.35 0.91
N ASP A 89 -4.80 -0.47 1.96
CA ASP A 89 -6.27 -0.35 2.08
C ASP A 89 -7.04 -1.67 2.08
N ALA A 90 -6.39 -2.79 1.76
CA ALA A 90 -7.02 -4.11 1.68
C ALA A 90 -8.27 -4.12 0.79
N GLU A 91 -8.21 -3.50 -0.38
CA GLU A 91 -9.33 -3.49 -1.32
C GLU A 91 -9.63 -4.91 -1.80
N VAL A 92 -10.92 -5.26 -1.93
CA VAL A 92 -11.40 -6.63 -2.26
C VAL A 92 -10.60 -7.27 -3.40
N GLU A 93 -10.42 -6.55 -4.51
CA GLU A 93 -9.69 -7.08 -5.67
C GLU A 93 -8.20 -7.34 -5.36
N SER A 94 -7.56 -6.51 -4.55
CA SER A 94 -6.18 -6.74 -4.12
C SER A 94 -6.06 -7.91 -3.13
N VAL A 95 -7.05 -8.11 -2.27
CA VAL A 95 -7.11 -9.30 -1.38
C VAL A 95 -7.28 -10.58 -2.18
N ARG A 96 -8.07 -10.56 -3.27
CA ARG A 96 -8.15 -11.70 -4.21
C ARG A 96 -6.81 -11.97 -4.89
N LEU A 97 -6.11 -10.93 -5.32
CA LEU A 97 -4.76 -11.08 -5.89
C LEU A 97 -3.76 -11.62 -4.86
N ILE A 98 -3.89 -11.27 -3.58
CA ILE A 98 -3.09 -11.85 -2.48
C ILE A 98 -3.41 -13.34 -2.32
N ALA A 99 -4.68 -13.71 -2.29
CA ALA A 99 -5.10 -15.11 -2.21
C ALA A 99 -4.67 -15.94 -3.45
N ALA A 100 -4.47 -15.29 -4.60
CA ALA A 100 -3.96 -15.90 -5.82
C ALA A 100 -2.41 -15.89 -5.93
N GLY A 101 -1.70 -15.34 -4.95
CA GLY A 101 -0.23 -15.23 -4.96
C GLY A 101 0.34 -14.22 -5.96
N GLU A 102 -0.46 -13.25 -6.43
CA GLU A 102 -0.07 -12.26 -7.43
C GLU A 102 0.30 -10.89 -6.81
N GLN A 103 -0.43 -10.46 -5.79
CA GLN A 103 -0.04 -9.34 -4.94
C GLN A 103 0.53 -9.92 -3.64
N SER A 104 1.64 -9.41 -3.12
CA SER A 104 2.30 -10.05 -1.97
C SER A 104 1.75 -9.60 -0.64
N GLN A 105 1.30 -8.35 -0.55
CA GLN A 105 0.97 -7.71 0.72
C GLN A 105 0.05 -6.51 0.50
N THR A 106 -0.78 -6.22 1.50
CA THR A 106 -1.52 -4.96 1.66
C THR A 106 -1.55 -4.55 3.13
N VAL A 107 -1.82 -3.28 3.41
CA VAL A 107 -1.98 -2.76 4.77
C VAL A 107 -3.45 -2.51 5.04
N TYR A 108 -4.03 -3.24 5.98
CA TYR A 108 -5.38 -3.02 6.47
C TYR A 108 -5.44 -1.84 7.44
N LYS A 109 -6.38 -0.94 7.18
CA LYS A 109 -6.73 0.20 8.03
C LYS A 109 -8.24 0.18 8.25
N ASP A 110 -8.67 -0.23 9.43
CA ASP A 110 -10.10 -0.39 9.72
C ASP A 110 -10.80 0.98 9.75
N THR A 111 -11.57 1.25 8.69
CA THR A 111 -12.35 2.50 8.58
C THR A 111 -13.43 2.61 9.66
N ARG A 112 -13.89 1.48 10.23
CA ARG A 112 -14.86 1.46 11.33
C ARG A 112 -14.22 1.99 12.61
N GLU A 113 -12.96 1.64 12.88
CA GLU A 113 -12.22 2.16 14.04
C GLU A 113 -11.89 3.65 13.87
N LEU A 114 -11.50 4.07 12.68
CA LEU A 114 -11.27 5.49 12.40
C LEU A 114 -12.55 6.31 12.58
N ALA A 115 -13.70 5.79 12.13
CA ALA A 115 -15.00 6.42 12.34
C ALA A 115 -15.37 6.51 13.82
N LYS A 116 -15.13 5.46 14.63
CA LYS A 116 -15.37 5.49 16.08
C LYS A 116 -14.55 6.58 16.77
N VAL A 117 -13.27 6.71 16.42
CA VAL A 117 -12.40 7.78 16.95
C VAL A 117 -12.94 9.15 16.56
N ALA A 118 -13.26 9.36 15.27
CA ALA A 118 -13.76 10.64 14.78
C ALA A 118 -15.08 11.05 15.45
N VAL A 119 -16.03 10.12 15.59
CA VAL A 119 -17.31 10.36 16.29
C VAL A 119 -17.09 10.67 17.76
N ARG A 120 -16.23 9.91 18.45
CA ARG A 120 -15.89 10.15 19.87
C ARG A 120 -15.28 11.54 20.06
N MET A 121 -14.31 11.92 19.24
CA MET A 121 -13.70 13.26 19.30
C MET A 121 -14.74 14.35 19.06
N THR A 122 -15.67 14.14 18.13
CA THR A 122 -16.74 15.09 17.82
C THR A 122 -17.71 15.26 19.00
N ASP A 123 -18.18 14.16 19.59
CA ASP A 123 -19.08 14.19 20.76
C ASP A 123 -18.43 14.90 21.96
N MET A 124 -17.16 14.63 22.24
CA MET A 124 -16.41 15.31 23.30
C MET A 124 -16.35 16.82 23.06
N LEU A 125 -16.01 17.25 21.84
CA LEU A 125 -15.96 18.68 21.50
C LEU A 125 -17.33 19.35 21.66
N LEU A 126 -18.42 18.68 21.27
CA LEU A 126 -19.78 19.20 21.42
C LEU A 126 -20.20 19.34 22.89
N ARG A 127 -19.60 18.56 23.79
CA ARG A 127 -19.80 18.65 25.24
C ARG A 127 -18.84 19.62 25.94
N GLY A 128 -17.97 20.28 25.18
CA GLY A 128 -16.93 21.17 25.73
C GLY A 128 -15.77 20.41 26.39
N GLU A 129 -15.62 19.13 26.10
CA GLU A 129 -14.53 18.27 26.59
C GLU A 129 -13.33 18.30 25.61
N THR A 130 -12.17 17.84 26.08
CA THR A 130 -10.94 17.76 25.27
C THR A 130 -10.76 16.35 24.71
N PRO A 131 -10.69 16.18 23.37
CA PRO A 131 -10.48 14.86 22.77
C PRO A 131 -9.16 14.20 23.16
N GLU A 132 -9.17 12.87 23.29
CA GLU A 132 -7.98 12.05 23.47
C GLU A 132 -7.08 12.10 22.22
N VAL A 133 -5.78 12.27 22.43
CA VAL A 133 -4.74 12.27 21.39
C VAL A 133 -3.55 11.44 21.85
N ASN A 134 -2.80 10.85 20.93
CA ASN A 134 -1.62 10.05 21.23
C ASN A 134 -0.36 10.49 20.47
N ASP A 135 -0.45 11.57 19.69
CA ASP A 135 0.66 12.21 18.99
C ASP A 135 0.47 13.73 18.98
N THR A 136 1.48 14.47 19.45
CA THR A 136 1.47 15.94 19.46
C THR A 136 2.68 16.54 18.75
N GLU A 137 3.40 15.74 17.96
CA GLU A 137 4.73 16.10 17.44
C GLU A 137 4.84 15.93 15.92
N GLN A 138 4.28 14.85 15.35
CA GLN A 138 4.61 14.45 13.97
C GLN A 138 3.86 15.25 12.89
N TYR A 139 2.69 15.78 13.20
CA TYR A 139 1.76 16.32 12.19
C TYR A 139 1.80 17.84 12.08
N HIS A 140 2.92 18.40 11.64
CA HIS A 140 3.01 19.82 11.31
C HIS A 140 2.35 20.13 9.97
N ASN A 141 1.27 20.92 9.97
CA ASN A 141 0.48 21.22 8.78
C ASN A 141 0.95 22.45 7.98
N GLY A 142 2.12 23.01 8.32
CA GLY A 142 2.66 24.25 7.75
C GLY A 142 2.38 25.50 8.60
N VAL A 143 1.48 25.42 9.58
CA VAL A 143 1.14 26.52 10.50
C VAL A 143 1.35 26.11 11.96
N LYS A 144 0.92 24.90 12.32
CA LYS A 144 1.06 24.36 13.67
C LYS A 144 1.24 22.85 13.62
N THR A 145 1.77 22.30 14.71
CA THR A 145 1.67 20.86 14.96
C THR A 145 0.26 20.53 15.43
N VAL A 146 -0.42 19.66 14.70
CA VAL A 146 -1.77 19.21 15.00
C VAL A 146 -1.68 18.01 15.93
N SER A 147 -2.28 18.11 17.12
CA SER A 147 -2.48 16.96 17.98
C SER A 147 -3.39 15.96 17.29
N ALA A 148 -2.92 14.71 17.16
CA ALA A 148 -3.55 13.67 16.38
C ALA A 148 -3.75 12.40 17.22
N PHE A 149 -4.68 11.57 16.77
CA PHE A 149 -4.85 10.20 17.28
C PHE A 149 -4.56 9.23 16.14
N LEU A 150 -3.55 8.39 16.32
CA LEU A 150 -3.06 7.44 15.34
C LEU A 150 -3.55 6.05 15.75
N LEU A 151 -4.31 5.42 14.86
CA LEU A 151 -4.64 4.00 14.94
C LEU A 151 -3.50 3.19 14.35
N GLN A 152 -3.23 2.03 14.93
CA GLN A 152 -2.21 1.12 14.44
C GLN A 152 -2.73 0.39 13.19
N PRO A 153 -2.08 0.53 12.02
CA PRO A 153 -2.40 -0.27 10.84
C PRO A 153 -1.95 -1.72 11.02
N VAL A 154 -2.56 -2.63 10.25
CA VAL A 154 -2.29 -4.07 10.29
C VAL A 154 -1.73 -4.53 8.94
N ASP A 155 -0.61 -5.26 8.99
CA ASP A 155 -0.03 -5.89 7.80
C ASP A 155 -0.85 -7.12 7.39
N VAL A 156 -1.17 -7.25 6.10
CA VAL A 156 -1.99 -8.34 5.56
C VAL A 156 -1.32 -8.99 4.36
N ASP A 157 -1.17 -10.32 4.43
CA ASP A 157 -0.66 -11.17 3.36
C ASP A 157 -1.50 -12.46 3.26
N GLU A 158 -1.04 -13.40 2.43
CA GLU A 158 -1.72 -14.69 2.23
C GLU A 158 -1.93 -15.47 3.54
N SER A 159 -1.02 -15.32 4.50
CA SER A 159 -1.02 -16.08 5.75
C SER A 159 -2.11 -15.64 6.74
N ASN A 160 -2.59 -14.40 6.64
CA ASN A 160 -3.48 -13.82 7.66
C ASN A 160 -4.72 -13.09 7.13
N TYR A 161 -4.90 -12.93 5.81
CA TYR A 161 -6.02 -12.12 5.29
C TYR A 161 -7.40 -12.61 5.76
N ARG A 162 -7.58 -13.93 5.95
CA ARG A 162 -8.85 -14.50 6.45
C ARG A 162 -9.13 -14.10 7.90
N SER A 163 -8.14 -14.21 8.78
CA SER A 163 -8.33 -13.85 10.20
C SER A 163 -8.52 -12.35 10.37
N VAL A 164 -7.74 -11.54 9.66
CA VAL A 164 -7.82 -10.08 9.77
C VAL A 164 -9.10 -9.52 9.15
N LEU A 165 -9.47 -9.96 7.95
CA LEU A 165 -10.54 -9.30 7.17
C LEU A 165 -11.89 -10.00 7.27
N VAL A 166 -11.92 -11.33 7.38
CA VAL A 166 -13.17 -12.11 7.43
C VAL A 166 -13.59 -12.36 8.88
N GLU A 167 -12.72 -12.95 9.69
CA GLU A 167 -13.02 -13.19 11.11
C GLU A 167 -13.11 -11.87 11.88
N GLY A 168 -12.33 -10.85 11.49
CA GLY A 168 -12.48 -9.46 11.94
C GLY A 168 -13.75 -8.74 11.45
N GLY A 169 -14.54 -9.40 10.60
CA GLY A 169 -15.87 -8.95 10.16
C GLY A 169 -15.87 -7.72 9.26
N TYR A 170 -14.76 -7.42 8.58
CA TYR A 170 -14.70 -6.30 7.64
C TYR A 170 -15.31 -6.68 6.29
N TYR A 171 -15.02 -7.90 5.82
CA TYR A 171 -15.60 -8.51 4.64
C TYR A 171 -16.22 -9.87 4.97
N THR A 172 -17.17 -10.30 4.14
CA THR A 172 -17.64 -11.69 4.14
C THR A 172 -16.71 -12.56 3.29
N ALA A 173 -16.73 -13.88 3.52
CA ALA A 173 -15.96 -14.82 2.71
C ALA A 173 -16.36 -14.77 1.23
N GLU A 174 -17.63 -14.54 0.95
CA GLU A 174 -18.20 -14.45 -0.40
C GLU A 174 -17.69 -13.22 -1.15
N GLN A 175 -17.48 -12.10 -0.47
CA GLN A 175 -16.89 -10.91 -1.09
C GLN A 175 -15.45 -11.18 -1.56
N LEU A 176 -14.72 -12.07 -0.87
CA LEU A 176 -13.34 -12.42 -1.20
C LEU A 176 -13.21 -13.69 -2.05
N SER A 177 -14.29 -14.42 -2.31
CA SER A 177 -14.30 -15.53 -3.26
C SER A 177 -14.56 -15.00 -4.67
N GLY A 178 -13.57 -15.09 -5.55
CA GLY A 178 -13.65 -14.66 -6.95
C GLY A 178 -12.41 -15.04 -7.70
#